data_AF-A0A815HC11-F1
#
_entry.id   AF-A0A815HC11-F1
#
_cell.length_a   1.000
_cell.length_b   1.000
_cell.length_c   1.000
_cell.angle_alpha   90.00
_cell.angle_beta   90.00
_cell.angle_gamma   90.00
#
_symmetry.space_group_name_H-M   'P 1'
#
loop_
_entity.id
_entity.type
_entity.pdbx_description
1 polymer ?
#
loop_
_entity_poly.entity_id
_entity_poly.type
_entity_poly.pdbx_seq_one_letter_code
_entity_poly.pdbx_strand_id
1 'polypeptide(L)'
;MNQQGKPVRISTQDRLMSTSFRYEMNKGKPDSSAARMQKVAEGEEVHLKQLKELNHNKYAKFITNWAEQSAWSNVAARESAAHKQRDQELILLRKAHLTARQAALATLLRNEEVMYEQEFRNTGMALYKDMTQVDPQYGALKLFR
;
A
#
# COMPACT_ATOMS: atom_id res chain seq x y z
N MET A 1 -92.52 -1.36 -43.67
CA MET A 1 -91.69 -0.14 -43.68
C MET A 1 -91.84 0.56 -42.33
N ASN A 2 -90.70 0.78 -41.67
CA ASN A 2 -90.38 1.70 -40.57
C ASN A 2 -91.37 1.86 -39.41
N GLN A 3 -91.16 1.10 -38.33
CA GLN A 3 -91.57 1.51 -36.99
C GLN A 3 -90.34 1.98 -36.22
N GLN A 4 -90.34 3.27 -35.91
CA GLN A 4 -89.39 3.94 -35.04
C GLN A 4 -89.39 3.27 -33.66
N GLY A 5 -88.21 2.88 -33.19
CA GLY A 5 -88.01 2.17 -31.92
C GLY A 5 -88.42 3.02 -30.73
N LYS A 6 -89.42 2.56 -29.98
CA LYS A 6 -89.80 3.17 -28.69
C LYS A 6 -88.64 3.05 -27.70
N PRO A 7 -88.34 4.09 -26.89
CA PRO A 7 -87.36 3.96 -25.83
C PRO A 7 -87.87 2.95 -24.79
N VAL A 8 -87.14 1.83 -24.64
CA VAL A 8 -87.39 0.86 -23.56
C VAL A 8 -87.11 1.58 -22.25
N ARG A 9 -88.16 1.86 -21.47
CA ARG A 9 -88.04 2.39 -20.11
C ARG A 9 -87.45 1.30 -19.22
N ILE A 10 -86.12 1.28 -19.09
CA ILE A 10 -85.42 0.46 -18.11
C ILE A 10 -85.79 1.02 -16.74
N SER A 11 -86.49 0.24 -15.92
CA SER A 11 -86.81 0.64 -14.56
C SER A 11 -85.51 0.81 -13.76
N THR A 12 -85.49 1.74 -12.81
CA THR A 12 -84.35 1.92 -11.88
C THR A 12 -84.00 0.62 -11.16
N GLN A 13 -84.97 -0.28 -10.98
CA GLN A 13 -84.80 -1.61 -10.40
C GLN A 13 -84.02 -2.55 -11.33
N ASP A 14 -84.33 -2.60 -12.63
CA ASP A 14 -83.57 -3.38 -13.61
C ASP A 14 -82.14 -2.89 -13.76
N ARG A 15 -81.95 -1.56 -13.64
CA ARG A 15 -80.63 -0.93 -13.67
C ARG A 15 -79.77 -1.34 -12.47
N LEU A 16 -80.37 -1.40 -11.28
CA LEU A 16 -79.74 -1.84 -10.02
C LEU A 16 -79.47 -3.36 -10.01
N MET A 17 -80.36 -4.15 -10.61
CA MET A 17 -80.17 -5.60 -10.73
C MET A 17 -79.01 -5.93 -11.69
N SER A 18 -78.85 -5.20 -12.81
CA SER A 18 -77.75 -5.46 -13.75
C SER A 18 -76.37 -5.04 -13.22
N THR A 19 -76.31 -4.02 -12.35
CA THR A 19 -75.05 -3.62 -11.69
C THR A 19 -74.66 -4.60 -10.59
N SER A 20 -75.64 -5.18 -9.86
CA SER A 20 -75.38 -6.21 -8.85
C SER A 20 -74.83 -7.51 -9.47
N PHE A 21 -75.37 -7.93 -10.61
CA PHE A 21 -74.94 -9.15 -11.32
C PHE A 21 -73.52 -9.02 -11.90
N ARG A 22 -73.16 -7.83 -12.39
CA ARG A 22 -71.79 -7.52 -12.85
C ARG A 22 -70.79 -7.51 -11.70
N TYR A 23 -71.21 -7.10 -10.50
CA TYR A 23 -70.34 -7.09 -9.32
C TYR A 23 -70.13 -8.51 -8.79
N GLU A 24 -71.17 -9.34 -8.75
CA GLU A 24 -71.09 -10.75 -8.33
C GLU A 24 -70.25 -11.61 -9.29
N MET A 25 -70.39 -11.45 -10.61
CA MET A 25 -69.57 -12.19 -11.57
C MET A 25 -68.07 -11.85 -11.50
N ASN A 26 -67.71 -10.68 -10.97
CA ASN A 26 -66.33 -10.24 -10.82
C ASN A 26 -65.70 -10.56 -9.45
N LYS A 27 -66.47 -11.08 -8.48
CA LYS A 27 -65.94 -11.44 -7.14
C LYS A 27 -65.08 -12.71 -7.12
N GLY A 28 -65.00 -13.45 -8.23
CA GLY A 28 -64.36 -14.77 -8.28
C GLY A 28 -63.00 -14.85 -8.99
N LYS A 29 -62.45 -13.76 -9.51
CA LYS A 29 -61.13 -13.80 -10.17
C LYS A 29 -60.13 -12.96 -9.37
N PRO A 30 -59.02 -13.55 -8.87
CA PRO A 30 -57.95 -12.75 -8.29
C PRO A 30 -57.50 -11.76 -9.35
N ASP A 31 -57.46 -10.49 -8.97
CA ASP A 31 -57.17 -9.38 -9.87
C ASP A 31 -55.80 -9.64 -10.51
N SER A 32 -55.77 -10.04 -11.78
CA SER A 32 -54.53 -10.38 -12.49
C SER A 32 -53.56 -9.20 -12.53
N SER A 33 -54.10 -7.99 -12.33
CA SER A 33 -53.32 -6.77 -12.14
C SER A 33 -52.56 -6.76 -10.81
N ALA A 34 -53.19 -7.13 -9.69
CA ALA A 34 -52.58 -7.20 -8.37
C ALA A 34 -51.51 -8.31 -8.28
N ALA A 35 -51.80 -9.50 -8.81
CA ALA A 35 -50.82 -10.59 -8.89
C ALA A 35 -49.62 -10.23 -9.79
N ARG A 36 -49.83 -9.44 -10.85
CA ARG A 36 -48.76 -8.93 -11.72
C ARG A 36 -47.94 -7.84 -11.03
N MET A 37 -48.60 -6.91 -10.32
CA MET A 37 -47.94 -5.86 -9.55
C MET A 37 -47.07 -6.44 -8.44
N GLN A 38 -47.54 -7.49 -7.75
CA GLN A 38 -46.76 -8.19 -6.74
C GLN A 38 -45.52 -8.86 -7.32
N LYS A 39 -45.63 -9.55 -8.46
CA LYS A 39 -44.46 -10.15 -9.14
C LYS A 39 -43.45 -9.10 -9.62
N VAL A 40 -43.92 -7.93 -10.05
CA VAL A 40 -43.04 -6.81 -10.42
C VAL A 40 -42.31 -6.27 -9.18
N ALA A 41 -43.02 -6.06 -8.08
CA ALA A 41 -42.43 -5.61 -6.82
C ALA A 41 -41.41 -6.62 -6.26
N GLU A 42 -41.72 -7.91 -6.28
CA GLU A 42 -40.78 -8.98 -5.90
C GLU A 42 -39.53 -9.00 -6.79
N GLY A 43 -39.70 -8.80 -8.10
CA GLY A 43 -38.59 -8.67 -9.05
C GLY A 43 -37.71 -7.44 -8.80
N GLU A 44 -38.34 -6.29 -8.51
CA GLU A 44 -37.64 -5.05 -8.17
C GLU A 44 -36.87 -5.17 -6.84
N GLU A 45 -37.44 -5.82 -5.82
CA GLU A 45 -36.73 -6.07 -4.56
C GLU A 45 -35.52 -6.98 -4.74
N VAL A 46 -35.63 -8.04 -5.54
CA VAL A 46 -34.51 -8.94 -5.85
C VAL A 46 -33.42 -8.17 -6.60
N HIS A 47 -33.79 -7.34 -7.58
CA HIS A 47 -32.84 -6.51 -8.32
C HIS A 47 -32.13 -5.49 -7.41
N LEU A 48 -32.86 -4.84 -6.49
CA LEU A 48 -32.28 -3.92 -5.51
C LEU A 48 -31.32 -4.63 -4.54
N LYS A 49 -31.63 -5.85 -4.11
CA LYS A 49 -30.72 -6.68 -3.29
C LYS A 49 -29.45 -7.03 -4.06
N GLN A 50 -29.56 -7.47 -5.30
CA GLN A 50 -28.42 -7.77 -6.17
C GLN A 50 -27.53 -6.54 -6.41
N LEU A 51 -28.13 -5.37 -6.63
CA LEU A 51 -27.39 -4.11 -6.78
C LEU A 51 -26.62 -3.74 -5.50
N LYS A 52 -27.23 -3.92 -4.33
CA LYS A 52 -26.56 -3.68 -3.04
C LYS A 52 -25.37 -4.63 -2.84
N GLU A 53 -25.53 -5.91 -3.14
CA GLU A 53 -24.46 -6.91 -3.06
C GLU A 53 -23.33 -6.61 -4.06
N LEU A 54 -23.66 -6.26 -5.30
CA LEU A 54 -22.67 -5.87 -6.30
C LEU A 54 -21.87 -4.65 -5.86
N ASN A 55 -22.54 -3.63 -5.31
CA ASN A 55 -21.86 -2.46 -4.80
C ASN A 55 -20.99 -2.79 -3.58
N HIS A 56 -21.49 -3.59 -2.64
CA HIS A 56 -20.68 -4.06 -1.50
C HIS A 56 -19.43 -4.80 -1.96
N ASN A 57 -19.56 -5.71 -2.93
CA ASN A 57 -18.43 -6.43 -3.51
C ASN A 57 -17.44 -5.52 -4.24
N LYS A 58 -17.90 -4.45 -4.90
CA LYS A 58 -17.00 -3.45 -5.50
C LYS A 58 -16.19 -2.70 -4.45
N TYR A 59 -16.83 -2.26 -3.36
CA TYR A 59 -16.12 -1.60 -2.25
C TYR A 59 -15.13 -2.54 -1.58
N ALA A 60 -15.51 -3.80 -1.32
CA ALA A 60 -14.62 -4.80 -0.75
C ALA A 60 -13.38 -5.02 -1.64
N LYS A 61 -13.57 -5.17 -2.95
CA LYS A 61 -12.45 -5.30 -3.92
C LYS A 61 -11.54 -4.07 -3.95
N PHE A 62 -12.10 -2.87 -3.84
CA PHE A 62 -11.31 -1.65 -3.78
C PHE A 62 -10.44 -1.63 -2.51
N ILE A 63 -11.02 -1.97 -1.36
CA ILE A 63 -10.30 -2.02 -0.08
C ILE A 63 -9.18 -3.07 -0.12
N THR A 64 -9.44 -4.27 -0.66
CA THR A 64 -8.40 -5.32 -0.77
C THR A 64 -7.28 -4.89 -1.69
N ASN A 65 -7.59 -4.32 -2.86
CA ASN A 65 -6.57 -3.84 -3.80
C ASN A 65 -5.72 -2.73 -3.19
N TRP A 66 -6.36 -1.80 -2.46
CA TRP A 66 -5.65 -0.74 -1.76
C TRP A 66 -4.75 -1.29 -0.66
N ALA A 67 -5.25 -2.25 0.14
CA ALA A 67 -4.48 -2.90 1.19
C ALA A 67 -3.26 -3.62 0.62
N GLU A 68 -3.42 -4.39 -0.46
CA GLU A 68 -2.33 -5.06 -1.15
C GLU A 68 -1.29 -4.05 -1.66
N GLN A 69 -1.70 -3.02 -2.40
CA GLN A 69 -0.79 -1.99 -2.91
C GLN A 69 -0.03 -1.29 -1.78
N SER A 70 -0.71 -0.98 -0.67
CA SER A 70 -0.08 -0.38 0.51
C SER A 70 0.95 -1.32 1.16
N ALA A 71 0.67 -2.64 1.19
CA ALA A 71 1.60 -3.63 1.70
C ALA A 71 2.85 -3.74 0.82
N TRP A 72 2.69 -3.83 -0.50
CA TRP A 72 3.80 -3.84 -1.47
C TRP A 72 4.65 -2.57 -1.36
N SER A 73 4.01 -1.40 -1.25
CA SER A 73 4.71 -0.12 -1.09
C SER A 73 5.53 -0.08 0.21
N ASN A 74 4.95 -0.54 1.31
CA ASN A 74 5.65 -0.61 2.60
C ASN A 74 6.84 -1.58 2.57
N VAL A 75 6.70 -2.74 1.90
CA VAL A 75 7.80 -3.69 1.71
C VAL A 75 8.91 -3.05 0.89
N ALA A 76 8.60 -2.43 -0.25
CA ALA A 76 9.59 -1.76 -1.10
C ALA A 76 10.32 -0.63 -0.35
N ALA A 77 9.60 0.15 0.46
CA ALA A 77 10.20 1.20 1.28
C ALA A 77 11.17 0.64 2.33
N ARG A 78 10.80 -0.46 2.99
CA ARG A 78 11.66 -1.16 3.97
C ARG A 78 12.90 -1.74 3.31
N GLU A 79 12.76 -2.38 2.15
CA GLU A 79 13.89 -2.92 1.40
C GLU A 79 14.84 -1.80 0.95
N SER A 80 14.31 -0.71 0.41
CA SER A 80 15.12 0.46 0.03
C SER A 80 15.91 1.04 1.22
N ALA A 81 15.28 1.14 2.39
CA ALA A 81 15.95 1.60 3.60
C ALA A 81 17.06 0.62 4.04
N ALA A 82 16.80 -0.69 3.99
CA ALA A 82 17.78 -1.73 4.31
C ALA A 82 18.99 -1.71 3.35
N HIS A 83 18.77 -1.47 2.05
CA HIS A 83 19.85 -1.30 1.08
C HIS A 83 20.73 -0.09 1.41
N LYS A 84 20.12 1.07 1.72
CA LYS A 84 20.88 2.27 2.12
C LYS A 84 21.71 2.05 3.38
N GLN A 85 21.17 1.31 4.36
CA GLN A 85 21.92 0.98 5.58
C GLN A 85 23.13 0.09 5.25
N ARG A 86 22.95 -0.96 4.43
CA ARG A 86 24.05 -1.84 4.01
C ARG A 86 25.14 -1.07 3.26
N ASP A 87 24.78 -0.13 2.41
CA ASP A 87 25.76 0.70 1.71
C ASP A 87 26.58 1.56 2.68
N GLN A 88 25.95 2.14 3.70
CA GLN A 88 26.65 2.89 4.74
C GLN A 88 27.60 1.99 5.55
N GLU A 89 27.17 0.78 5.92
CA GLU A 89 28.00 -0.20 6.61
C GLU A 89 29.22 -0.62 5.77
N LEU A 90 29.04 -0.85 4.45
CA LEU A 90 30.14 -1.15 3.54
C LEU A 90 31.17 -0.01 3.45
N ILE A 91 30.71 1.25 3.44
CA ILE A 91 31.60 2.42 3.47
C ILE A 91 32.42 2.43 4.75
N LEU A 92 31.80 2.18 5.91
CA LEU A 92 32.49 2.14 7.20
C LEU A 92 33.51 1.01 7.26
N LEU A 93 33.16 -0.19 6.79
CA LEU A 93 34.07 -1.33 6.74
C LEU A 93 35.27 -1.07 5.82
N ARG A 94 35.05 -0.45 4.66
CA ARG A 94 36.15 -0.06 3.76
C ARG A 94 37.09 0.95 4.41
N LYS A 95 36.55 1.95 5.11
CA LYS A 95 37.36 2.92 5.87
C LYS A 95 38.16 2.23 6.98
N ALA A 96 37.52 1.36 7.76
CA ALA A 96 38.18 0.61 8.83
C ALA A 96 39.32 -0.29 8.30
N HIS A 97 39.09 -0.95 7.16
CA HIS A 97 40.13 -1.77 6.52
C HIS A 97 41.31 -0.92 6.03
N LEU A 98 41.07 0.24 5.43
CA LEU A 98 42.13 1.16 5.03
C LEU A 98 42.93 1.67 6.23
N THR A 99 42.27 2.05 7.32
CA THR A 99 42.97 2.49 8.55
C THR A 99 43.79 1.37 9.16
N ALA A 100 43.28 0.14 9.19
CA ALA A 100 44.03 -1.01 9.68
C ALA A 100 45.27 -1.30 8.82
N ARG A 101 45.13 -1.21 7.49
CA ARG A 101 46.26 -1.37 6.57
C ARG A 101 47.31 -0.28 6.74
N GLN A 102 46.89 0.98 6.92
CA GLN A 102 47.80 2.10 7.18
C GLN A 102 48.55 1.92 8.51
N ALA A 103 47.86 1.50 9.57
CA ALA A 103 48.49 1.23 10.86
C ALA A 103 49.51 0.08 10.78
N ALA A 104 49.18 -1.00 10.07
CA ALA A 104 50.10 -2.11 9.83
C ALA A 104 51.33 -1.66 9.04
N LEU A 105 51.14 -0.85 7.99
CA LEU A 105 52.23 -0.31 7.18
C LEU A 105 53.12 0.66 7.97
N ALA A 106 52.54 1.53 8.80
CA ALA A 106 53.31 2.41 9.68
C ALA A 106 54.16 1.61 10.67
N THR A 107 53.64 0.49 11.19
CA THR A 107 54.39 -0.40 12.08
C THR A 107 55.56 -1.06 11.35
N LEU A 108 55.34 -1.53 10.12
CA LEU A 108 56.40 -2.10 9.28
C LEU A 108 57.50 -1.08 8.98
N LEU A 109 57.12 0.12 8.53
CA LEU A 109 58.07 1.20 8.23
C LEU A 109 58.88 1.60 9.47
N ARG A 110 58.26 1.67 10.65
CA ARG A 110 58.96 1.96 11.91
C ARG A 110 59.96 0.87 12.28
N ASN A 111 59.60 -0.40 12.05
CA ASN A 111 60.53 -1.51 12.28
C ASN A 111 61.71 -1.47 11.31
N GLU A 112 61.46 -1.19 10.02
CA GLU A 112 62.49 -1.00 9.00
C GLU A 112 63.41 0.18 9.35
N GLU A 113 62.86 1.32 9.77
CA GLU A 113 63.63 2.49 10.20
C GLU A 113 64.58 2.15 11.35
N VAL A 114 64.11 1.43 12.36
CA VAL A 114 64.95 0.98 13.49
C VAL A 114 66.06 0.04 13.03
N MET A 115 65.76 -0.90 12.12
CA MET A 115 66.78 -1.80 11.56
C MET A 115 67.84 -1.02 10.78
N TYR A 116 67.42 -0.12 9.88
CA TYR A 116 68.36 0.69 9.10
C TYR A 116 69.18 1.62 9.99
N GLU A 117 68.60 2.27 10.99
CA GLU A 117 69.36 3.07 11.95
C GLU A 117 70.47 2.25 12.60
N GLN A 118 70.20 1.01 12.97
CA GLN A 118 71.20 0.14 13.59
C GLN A 118 72.30 -0.24 12.61
N GLU A 119 71.96 -0.57 11.36
CA GLU A 119 72.93 -0.84 10.30
C GLU A 119 73.82 0.38 10.01
N PHE A 120 73.22 1.57 9.88
CA PHE A 120 73.97 2.81 9.66
C PHE A 120 74.92 3.11 10.82
N ARG A 121 74.47 2.96 12.07
CA ARG A 121 75.32 3.16 13.25
C ARG A 121 76.51 2.21 13.27
N ASN A 122 76.33 0.96 12.84
CA ASN A 122 77.43 -0.01 12.73
C ASN A 122 78.48 0.42 11.69
N THR A 123 78.07 1.18 10.67
CA THR A 123 78.98 1.77 9.67
C THR A 123 79.53 3.15 10.06
N GLY A 124 79.20 3.66 11.24
CA GLY A 124 79.60 5.00 11.70
C GLY A 124 78.80 6.16 11.08
N MET A 125 77.67 5.85 10.44
CA MET A 125 76.75 6.83 9.83
C MET A 125 75.46 6.96 10.66
N ALA A 126 74.67 8.00 10.39
CA ALA A 126 73.37 8.21 11.01
C ALA A 126 72.35 8.76 10.02
N LEU A 127 71.08 8.35 10.16
CA LEU A 127 69.97 8.88 9.39
C LEU A 127 69.62 10.30 9.85
N TYR A 128 69.36 11.19 8.90
CA TYR A 128 68.90 12.54 9.18
C TYR A 128 67.45 12.50 9.69
N LYS A 129 67.20 13.12 10.85
CA LYS A 129 65.86 13.26 11.43
C LYS A 129 65.37 14.69 11.29
N ASP A 130 64.28 14.88 10.56
CA ASP A 130 63.68 16.20 10.40
C ASP A 130 62.96 16.59 11.70
N MET A 131 63.45 17.63 12.37
CA MET A 131 62.94 18.08 13.68
C MET A 131 61.55 18.75 13.61
N THR A 132 60.99 18.89 12.42
CA THR A 132 59.67 19.49 12.21
C THR A 132 58.52 18.47 12.28
N GLN A 133 58.80 17.17 12.18
CA GLN A 133 57.82 16.10 12.35
C GLN A 133 57.78 15.63 13.80
N VAL A 134 57.14 16.43 14.66
CA VAL A 134 56.79 15.99 16.02
C VAL A 134 55.69 14.93 15.90
N ASP A 135 56.00 13.70 16.28
CA ASP A 135 55.03 12.61 16.44
C ASP A 135 53.81 13.14 17.23
N PRO A 136 52.57 13.09 16.70
CA PRO A 136 51.40 13.63 17.40
C PRO A 136 51.09 12.91 18.74
N GLN A 137 51.76 11.78 19.03
CA GLN A 137 51.69 11.11 20.32
C GLN A 137 52.59 11.73 21.42
N TYR A 138 53.62 12.50 21.07
CA TYR A 138 54.57 13.10 22.02
C TYR A 138 54.61 14.62 21.91
N GLY A 139 53.44 15.24 21.79
CA GLY A 139 53.30 16.68 21.91
C GLY A 139 53.88 17.17 23.24
N ALA A 140 54.98 17.91 23.14
CA ALA A 140 55.63 18.71 24.19
C ALA A 140 56.41 17.96 25.28
N LEU A 141 57.63 17.54 24.95
CA LEU A 141 58.74 17.70 25.90
C LEU A 141 59.52 18.95 25.51
N LYS A 142 59.12 20.07 26.13
CA LYS A 142 59.94 21.29 26.19
C LYS A 142 61.28 20.91 26.79
N LEU A 143 62.34 20.99 25.97
CA LEU A 143 63.71 21.03 26.45
C LEU A 143 63.83 22.24 27.38
N PHE A 144 63.91 21.99 28.69
CA PHE A 144 64.31 23.01 29.65
C PHE A 144 65.82 23.21 29.54
N ARG A 145 66.17 24.50 29.55
CA ARG A 145 67.49 25.12 29.43
C ARG A 145 68.61 24.44 30.21
#